data_AF-A0A524L4H0-F1
#
_entry.id   AF-A0A524L4H0-F1
#
_cell.length_a   1.000
_cell.length_b   1.000
_cell.length_c   1.000
_cell.angle_alpha   90.00
_cell.angle_beta   90.00
_cell.angle_gamma   90.00
#
_symmetry.space_group_name_H-M   'P 1'
#
loop_
_entity.id
_entity.type
_entity.pdbx_description
1 polymer ?
#
loop_
_entity_poly.entity_id
_entity_poly.type
_entity_poly.pdbx_seq_one_letter_code
_entity_poly.pdbx_strand_id
1 'polypeptide(L)' 'MSLSDRINDIVDELEKRGELTFTDLVGETNSRRRLIYTFLAILELMRLRIIKAYQAVPYGTIRIRLAGE' A
#
# COMPACT_ATOMS: atom_id res chain seq x y z
N MET A 1 -12.62 -4.90 9.26
CA MET A 1 -11.81 -4.80 8.04
C MET A 1 -11.02 -6.07 7.85
N SER A 2 -11.31 -6.79 6.76
CA SER A 2 -10.56 -7.95 6.30
C SER A 2 -9.29 -7.53 5.54
N LEU A 3 -8.42 -8.48 5.19
CA LEU A 3 -7.29 -8.20 4.30
C LEU A 3 -7.79 -7.83 2.89
N SER A 4 -8.83 -8.49 2.39
CA SER A 4 -9.41 -8.22 1.08
C SER A 4 -10.02 -6.82 0.99
N ASP A 5 -10.72 -6.37 2.04
CA ASP A 5 -11.23 -4.99 2.14
C ASP A 5 -10.05 -4.01 2.00
N ARG A 6 -8.91 -4.34 2.62
CA ARG A 6 -7.72 -3.47 2.61
C ARG A 6 -7.05 -3.42 1.26
N ILE A 7 -7.06 -4.52 0.52
CA ILE A 7 -6.56 -4.57 -0.85
C ILE A 7 -7.39 -3.63 -1.73
N ASN A 8 -8.72 -3.72 -1.67
CA ASN A 8 -9.62 -2.87 -2.47
C ASN A 8 -9.43 -1.38 -2.15
N ASP A 9 -9.44 -1.01 -0.86
CA ASP A 9 -9.23 0.38 -0.43
C ASP A 9 -7.92 0.98 -0.96
N ILE A 10 -6.83 0.19 -0.98
CA ILE A 10 -5.52 0.66 -1.46
C ILE A 10 -5.58 0.93 -2.97
N VAL A 11 -6.22 0.05 -3.74
CA VAL A 11 -6.37 0.23 -5.19
C VAL A 11 -7.19 1.47 -5.49
N ASP A 12 -8.36 1.62 -4.85
CA ASP A 12 -9.25 2.78 -5.03
C ASP A 12 -8.53 4.11 -4.75
N GLU A 13 -7.71 4.17 -3.68
CA GLU A 13 -6.97 5.39 -3.35
C GLU A 13 -5.82 5.66 -4.33
N LEU A 14 -5.15 4.61 -4.82
CA LEU A 14 -4.11 4.74 -5.85
C LEU A 14 -4.70 5.19 -7.20
N GLU A 15 -5.88 4.72 -7.58
CA GLU A 15 -6.57 5.17 -8.80
C GLU A 15 -6.93 6.66 -8.73
N LYS A 16 -7.34 7.15 -7.56
CA LYS A 16 -7.69 8.57 -7.36
C LYS A 16 -6.47 9.49 -7.32
N ARG A 17 -5.37 9.04 -6.70
CA ARG A 17 -4.23 9.91 -6.35
C ARG A 17 -2.96 9.65 -7.16
N GLY A 18 -2.89 8.53 -7.87
CA GLY A 18 -1.77 8.10 -8.71
C GLY A 18 -0.56 7.53 -7.94
N GLU A 19 -0.06 8.26 -6.94
CA GLU A 19 1.03 7.83 -6.07
C GLU A 19 0.69 8.09 -4.60
N LEU A 20 1.00 7.11 -3.74
CA LEU A 20 0.85 7.22 -2.29
C LEU A 20 2.07 6.68 -1.57
N THR A 21 2.35 7.17 -0.37
CA THR A 21 3.33 6.53 0.52
C THR A 21 2.66 5.45 1.37
N PHE A 22 3.46 4.51 1.90
CA PHE A 22 2.97 3.55 2.88
C PHE A 22 2.32 4.23 4.10
N THR A 23 2.90 5.34 4.55
CA THR A 23 2.38 6.15 5.64
C THR A 23 1.04 6.80 5.31
N ASP A 24 0.81 7.24 4.08
CA ASP A 24 -0.49 7.78 3.65
C ASP A 24 -1.56 6.69 3.70
N LEU A 25 -1.25 5.50 3.18
CA LEU A 25 -2.16 4.36 3.23
C LEU A 25 -2.46 3.98 4.68
N VAL A 26 -1.45 3.89 5.54
CA VAL A 26 -1.57 3.55 6.97
C VAL A 26 -2.20 4.67 7.80
N GLY A 27 -2.38 5.89 7.29
CA GLY A 27 -2.71 7.17 7.97
C GLY A 27 -3.18 7.16 9.43
N GLU A 28 -2.82 8.16 10.22
CA GLU A 28 -3.19 8.43 11.63
C GLU A 28 -3.87 7.28 12.41
N THR A 29 -3.14 6.18 12.66
CA THR A 29 -3.60 5.10 13.53
C THR A 29 -2.44 4.53 14.34
N ASN A 30 -2.67 4.28 15.63
CA ASN A 30 -1.75 3.55 16.50
C ASN A 30 -1.94 2.02 16.43
N SER A 31 -2.75 1.53 15.49
CA SER A 31 -3.03 0.11 15.36
C SER A 31 -1.91 -0.64 14.65
N ARG A 32 -1.09 -1.38 15.42
CA ARG A 32 -0.10 -2.32 14.88
C ARG A 32 -0.72 -3.31 13.89
N ARG A 33 -1.96 -3.73 14.14
CA ARG A 33 -2.71 -4.62 13.23
C ARG A 33 -2.94 -3.96 11.88
N ARG A 34 -3.36 -2.69 11.83
CA ARG A 34 -3.57 -1.96 10.57
C ARG A 34 -2.25 -1.77 9.80
N LEU A 35 -1.16 -1.49 10.51
CA LEU A 35 0.16 -1.40 9.91
C LEU A 35 0.56 -2.72 9.23
N ILE A 36 0.46 -3.84 9.95
CA ILE A 36 0.78 -5.18 9.42
C ILE A 36 -0.12 -5.52 8.22
N TYR A 37 -1.42 -5.29 8.33
CA TYR A 37 -2.38 -5.64 7.27
C TYR A 37 -2.17 -4.80 6.00
N THR A 38 -1.84 -3.52 6.15
CA THR A 38 -1.50 -2.65 5.00
C THR A 38 -0.24 -3.15 4.31
N PHE A 39 0.76 -3.54 5.08
CA PHE A 39 2.01 -4.06 4.52
C PHE A 39 1.78 -5.38 3.78
N LEU A 40 1.04 -6.32 4.37
CA LEU A 40 0.67 -7.58 3.73
C LEU A 40 -0.16 -7.36 2.46
N ALA A 41 -1.11 -6.42 2.48
CA ALA A 41 -1.90 -6.08 1.29
C ALA A 41 -1.03 -5.54 0.15
N ILE A 42 -0.05 -4.69 0.45
CA ILE A 42 0.92 -4.19 -0.54
C ILE A 42 1.75 -5.33 -1.11
N LEU A 43 2.27 -6.23 -0.27
CA LEU A 43 3.05 -7.39 -0.74
C LEU A 43 2.22 -8.29 -1.65
N GLU A 44 0.95 -8.52 -1.31
CA GLU A 44 0.03 -9.30 -2.14
C GLU A 44 -0.27 -8.62 -3.48
N LEU A 45 -0.54 -7.31 -3.49
CA LEU A 45 -0.74 -6.53 -4.71
C LEU A 45 0.51 -6.52 -5.61
N MET A 46 1.71 -6.46 -5.01
CA MET A 46 2.98 -6.59 -5.74
C MET A 46 3.13 -7.99 -6.34
N ARG A 47 2.78 -9.05 -5.58
CA ARG A 47 2.78 -10.44 -6.06
C ARG A 47 1.87 -10.62 -7.27
N LEU A 48 0.71 -9.96 -7.26
CA LEU A 48 -0.26 -9.93 -8.36
C LEU A 48 0.11 -8.97 -9.51
N ARG A 49 1.21 -8.21 -9.37
CA ARG A 49 1.67 -7.19 -10.33
C ARG A 49 0.67 -6.06 -10.59
N ILE A 50 -0.22 -5.79 -9.64
CA ILE A 50 -1.20 -4.69 -9.73
C ILE A 50 -0.54 -3.34 -9.37
N ILE A 51 0.48 -3.36 -8.50
CA ILE A 51 1.20 -2.15 -8.06
C ILE A 51 2.71 -2.34 -8.20
N LYS A 52 3.43 -1.22 -8.22
CA LYS A 52 4.87 -1.15 -8.02
C LYS A 52 5.16 -0.35 -6.75
N ALA A 53 6.13 -0.82 -5.96
CA ALA A 53 6.61 -0.13 -4.78
C ALA A 53 8.10 0.17 -4.91
N TYR A 54 8.52 1.34 -4.42
CA TYR A 54 9.92 1.78 -4.44
C TYR A 54 10.34 2.30 -3.07
N GLN A 55 11.50 1.84 -2.60
CA GLN A 55 12.13 2.28 -1.36
C GLN A 55 13.62 2.53 -1.62
N ALA A 56 14.09 3.77 -1.42
CA ALA A 56 15.46 4.17 -1.78
C ALA A 56 16.52 3.65 -0.80
N VAL A 57 16.18 3.55 0.49
CA VAL A 57 17.07 3.13 1.58
C VAL A 57 16.31 2.23 2.56
N PRO A 58 16.99 1.31 3.27
CA PRO A 58 16.36 0.50 4.30
C PRO A 58 15.60 1.37 5.32
N TYR A 59 14.37 0.97 5.65
CA TYR A 59 13.46 1.71 6.55
C TYR A 59 13.10 3.14 6.09
N GLY A 60 13.44 3.52 4.87
CA GLY A 60 13.03 4.78 4.25
C GLY A 60 11.58 4.74 3.78
N THR A 61 11.11 5.88 3.26
CA THR A 61 9.77 6.00 2.67
C THR A 61 9.55 4.99 1.55
N ILE A 62 8.43 4.27 1.63
CA ILE A 62 7.96 3.37 0.57
C ILE A 62 6.92 4.14 -0.24
N ARG A 63 7.20 4.38 -1.52
CA ARG A 63 6.27 4.96 -2.49
C ARG A 63 5.58 3.84 -3.26
N ILE A 64 4.27 3.94 -3.45
CA ILE A 64 3.42 2.96 -4.11
C ILE A 64 2.68 3.64 -5.27
N ARG A 65 2.63 2.96 -6.41
CA ARG A 65 1.89 3.38 -7.62
C ARG A 65 1.21 2.19 -8.26
N LEU A 66 0.16 2.42 -9.04
CA LEU A 66 -0.37 1.39 -9.94
C LEU A 66 0.73 0.91 -10.91
N ALA A 67 0.72 -0.38 -11.23
CA ALA A 67 1.49 -0.89 -12.34
C ALA A 67 0.84 -0.39 -13.63
N GLY A 68 1.47 0.55 -14.32
CA GLY A 68 1.15 0.82 -15.73
C GLY A 68 1.57 -0.37 -16.60
N GLU A 69 0.99 -0.45 -17.81
CA GLU A 69 1.45 -1.35 -18.88
C GLU A 69 2.97 -1.22 -19.12
#